data_AF-A0A9W8U1S4-F1
#
_entry.id   AF-A0A9W8U1S4-F1
#
_cell.length_a   1.000
_cell.length_b   1.000
_cell.length_c   1.000
_cell.angle_alpha   90.00
_cell.angle_beta   90.00
_cell.angle_gamma   90.00
#
_symmetry.space_group_name_H-M   'P 1'
#
loop_
_entity.id
_entity.type
_entity.pdbx_description
1 polymer ?
#
loop_
_entity_poly.entity_id
_entity_poly.type
_entity_poly.pdbx_seq_one_letter_code
_entity_poly.pdbx_strand_id
1 'polypeptide(L)'
;MNPTTSDRKAQRLEAIRKAMEQGEALASSQQALVAHEIKRQEAEERLVALTEQVDADVEDIAAHLANVTIATHELKNLPSTPTRARNLVVSTPPVTPTHRSAINSPSPSRPPRGMTFVEETDTKNPVTPGSRAPAYVVYSGKWNQHGVFYAWSRVKGLPGAQSIYDHSNHSHVIRSFSTRQLAEEFYEEFVDAGIPELLAEQQPADNERFIVIEGVKPGAYKNRKSLIMDGLQYRGGVVYRFVGSQPGAWAKFNELRANGLTRNIHPPRETF
;
A
#
# COMPACT_ATOMS: atom_id res chain seq x y z
N MET A 1 5.04 29.44 -59.91
CA MET A 1 3.64 29.56 -60.38
C MET A 1 2.76 29.64 -59.16
N ASN A 2 1.96 30.71 -59.01
CA ASN A 2 1.03 30.82 -57.89
C ASN A 2 -0.18 29.90 -58.15
N PRO A 3 -0.64 29.14 -57.13
CA PRO A 3 -1.80 28.27 -57.29
C PRO A 3 -3.01 29.09 -57.73
N THR A 4 -3.76 28.58 -58.71
CA THR A 4 -4.94 29.27 -59.21
C THR A 4 -6.00 29.31 -58.11
N THR A 5 -6.94 30.25 -58.21
CA THR A 5 -8.09 30.34 -57.30
C THR A 5 -8.92 29.04 -57.28
N SER A 6 -8.90 28.27 -58.37
CA SER A 6 -9.52 26.94 -58.47
C SER A 6 -8.83 25.91 -57.57
N ASP A 7 -7.49 25.88 -57.58
CA ASP A 7 -6.70 24.92 -56.79
C ASP A 7 -6.93 25.11 -55.27
N ARG A 8 -7.05 26.37 -54.82
CA ARG A 8 -7.35 26.69 -53.42
C ARG A 8 -8.74 26.20 -53.00
N LYS A 9 -9.73 26.27 -53.89
CA LYS A 9 -11.09 25.79 -53.61
C LYS A 9 -11.12 24.27 -53.50
N ALA A 10 -10.42 23.56 -54.39
CA ALA A 10 -10.30 22.11 -54.33
C ALA A 10 -9.60 21.64 -53.05
N GLN A 11 -8.47 22.27 -52.69
CA GLN A 11 -7.75 21.97 -51.43
C GLN A 11 -8.63 22.18 -50.19
N ARG A 12 -9.43 23.25 -50.16
CA ARG A 12 -10.34 23.52 -49.04
C ARG A 12 -11.46 22.48 -48.93
N LEU A 13 -12.03 22.04 -50.05
CA LEU A 13 -13.05 20.99 -50.05
C LEU A 13 -12.49 19.64 -49.57
N GLU A 14 -11.28 19.30 -50.00
CA GLU A 14 -10.60 18.09 -49.55
C GLU A 14 -10.28 18.13 -48.05
N ALA A 15 -9.83 19.27 -47.53
CA ALA A 15 -9.60 19.45 -46.10
C ALA A 15 -10.89 19.29 -45.27
N ILE A 16 -12.03 19.79 -45.77
CA ILE A 16 -13.34 19.61 -45.12
C ILE A 16 -13.75 18.14 -45.13
N ARG A 17 -13.59 17.44 -46.25
CA ARG A 17 -13.90 16.01 -46.36
C ARG A 17 -13.07 15.18 -45.37
N LYS A 18 -11.76 15.42 -45.32
CA LYS A 18 -10.86 14.76 -44.38
C LYS A 18 -11.22 15.04 -42.92
N ALA A 19 -11.63 16.27 -42.60
CA ALA A 19 -12.08 16.62 -41.25
C ALA A 19 -13.38 15.90 -40.87
N MET A 20 -14.31 15.71 -41.82
CA MET A 20 -15.53 14.93 -41.59
C MET A 20 -15.22 13.44 -41.37
N GLU A 21 -14.36 12.84 -42.19
CA GLU A 21 -13.93 11.44 -42.04
C GLU A 21 -13.23 11.21 -40.68
N GLN A 22 -12.39 12.16 -40.23
CA GLN A 22 -11.79 12.13 -38.90
C GLN A 22 -12.83 12.25 -37.78
N GLY A 23 -13.87 13.07 -37.97
CA GLY A 23 -14.98 13.21 -37.03
C GLY A 23 -15.78 11.90 -36.87
N GLU A 24 -16.08 11.23 -37.97
CA GLU A 24 -16.77 9.92 -37.96
C GLU A 24 -15.93 8.82 -37.30
N ALA A 25 -14.62 8.80 -37.56
CA ALA A 25 -13.70 7.87 -36.92
C ALA A 25 -13.62 8.11 -35.39
N LEU A 26 -13.61 9.38 -34.96
CA LEU A 26 -13.63 9.75 -33.55
C LEU A 26 -14.94 9.33 -32.87
N ALA A 27 -16.08 9.57 -33.50
CA ALA A 27 -17.38 9.14 -32.99
C ALA A 27 -17.47 7.61 -32.85
N SER A 28 -16.93 6.87 -33.82
CA SER A 28 -16.85 5.40 -33.77
C SER A 28 -15.95 4.91 -32.63
N SER A 29 -14.80 5.57 -32.43
CA SER A 29 -13.90 5.26 -31.31
C SER A 29 -14.55 5.55 -29.96
N GLN A 30 -15.30 6.65 -29.84
CA GLN A 30 -16.04 6.98 -28.62
C GLN A 30 -17.13 5.94 -28.31
N GLN A 31 -17.88 5.49 -29.32
CA GLN A 31 -18.88 4.41 -29.13
C GLN A 31 -18.22 3.10 -28.69
N ALA A 32 -17.08 2.73 -29.27
CA ALA A 32 -16.32 1.56 -28.85
C ALA A 32 -15.86 1.67 -27.39
N LEU A 33 -15.35 2.83 -26.98
CA LEU A 33 -14.93 3.09 -25.59
C LEU A 33 -16.09 2.91 -24.61
N VAL A 34 -17.28 3.44 -24.93
CA VAL A 34 -18.49 3.27 -24.11
C VAL A 34 -18.88 1.79 -24.00
N ALA A 35 -18.83 1.04 -25.11
CA ALA A 35 -19.11 -0.40 -25.10
C ALA A 35 -18.09 -1.19 -24.26
N HIS A 36 -16.81 -0.80 -24.27
CA HIS A 36 -15.78 -1.40 -23.42
C HIS A 36 -16.01 -1.09 -21.94
N GLU A 37 -16.41 0.13 -21.59
CA GLU A 37 -16.73 0.52 -20.22
C GLU A 37 -17.93 -0.25 -19.66
N ILE A 38 -18.98 -0.46 -20.46
CA ILE A 38 -20.12 -1.30 -20.07
C ILE A 38 -19.67 -2.74 -19.77
N LYS A 39 -18.84 -3.34 -20.64
CA LYS A 39 -18.28 -4.68 -20.40
C LYS A 39 -17.41 -4.74 -19.14
N ARG A 40 -16.68 -3.67 -18.83
CA ARG A 40 -15.89 -3.56 -17.60
C ARG A 40 -16.79 -3.56 -16.37
N GLN A 41 -17.89 -2.81 -16.40
CA GLN A 41 -18.89 -2.76 -15.31
C GLN A 41 -19.56 -4.12 -15.11
N GLU A 42 -19.99 -4.80 -16.17
CA GLU A 42 -20.54 -6.17 -16.07
C GLU A 42 -19.56 -7.17 -15.45
N ALA A 43 -18.26 -7.05 -15.76
CA ALA A 43 -17.23 -7.90 -15.16
C ALA A 43 -17.02 -7.58 -13.67
N GLU A 44 -17.08 -6.31 -13.29
CA GLU A 44 -16.99 -5.86 -11.89
C GLU A 44 -18.17 -6.39 -11.06
N GLU A 45 -19.40 -6.29 -11.58
CA GLU A 45 -20.60 -6.86 -10.93
C GLU A 45 -20.51 -8.38 -10.74
N ARG A 46 -19.96 -9.11 -11.74
CA ARG A 46 -19.74 -10.56 -11.61
C ARG A 46 -18.70 -10.89 -10.53
N LEU A 47 -17.64 -10.11 -10.40
CA LEU A 47 -16.63 -10.31 -9.35
C LEU A 47 -17.20 -10.06 -7.96
N VAL A 48 -18.06 -9.04 -7.80
CA VAL A 48 -18.77 -8.78 -6.54
C VAL A 48 -19.67 -9.97 -6.20
N ALA A 49 -20.50 -10.44 -7.13
CA ALA A 49 -21.39 -11.59 -6.89
C ALA A 49 -20.62 -12.88 -6.54
N LEU A 50 -19.48 -13.13 -7.19
CA LEU A 50 -18.61 -14.27 -6.85
C LEU A 50 -17.99 -14.14 -5.47
N THR A 51 -17.63 -12.91 -5.05
CA THR A 51 -17.08 -12.66 -3.72
C THR A 51 -18.13 -12.96 -2.65
N GLU A 52 -19.36 -12.48 -2.83
CA GLU A 52 -20.49 -12.77 -1.93
C GLU A 52 -20.78 -14.27 -1.84
N GLN A 53 -20.68 -15.00 -2.96
CA GLN A 53 -20.83 -16.46 -2.97
C GLN A 53 -19.74 -17.16 -2.16
N VAL A 54 -18.47 -16.75 -2.31
CA VAL A 54 -17.36 -17.34 -1.54
C VAL A 54 -17.53 -17.06 -0.05
N ASP A 55 -17.97 -15.86 0.34
CA ASP A 55 -18.21 -15.52 1.74
C ASP A 55 -19.35 -16.39 2.33
N ALA A 56 -20.42 -16.62 1.57
CA ALA A 56 -21.52 -17.51 1.97
C ALA A 56 -21.05 -18.98 2.12
N ASP A 57 -20.25 -19.48 1.18
CA ASP A 57 -19.71 -20.84 1.25
C ASP A 57 -18.76 -21.02 2.45
N VAL A 58 -17.97 -19.99 2.79
CA VAL A 58 -17.10 -19.99 3.97
C VAL A 58 -17.90 -20.05 5.26
N GLU A 59 -19.01 -19.31 5.36
CA GLU A 59 -19.94 -19.40 6.51
C GLU A 59 -20.58 -20.78 6.63
N ASP A 60 -21.01 -21.40 5.52
CA ASP A 60 -21.59 -22.76 5.55
C ASP A 60 -20.57 -23.81 6.01
N ILE A 61 -19.34 -23.75 5.50
CA ILE A 61 -18.25 -24.63 5.95
C ILE A 61 -17.95 -24.43 7.44
N ALA A 62 -17.96 -23.19 7.93
CA ALA A 62 -17.75 -22.89 9.34
C ALA A 62 -18.88 -23.47 10.21
N ALA A 63 -20.14 -23.36 9.77
CA ALA A 63 -21.28 -23.96 10.45
C ALA A 63 -21.20 -25.50 10.46
N HIS A 64 -20.78 -26.11 9.35
CA HIS A 64 -20.58 -27.56 9.27
C HIS A 64 -19.49 -28.05 10.24
N LEU A 65 -18.36 -27.34 10.29
CA LEU A 65 -17.27 -27.65 11.23
C LEU A 65 -17.69 -27.52 12.70
N ALA A 66 -18.52 -26.53 13.02
CA ALA A 66 -19.08 -26.39 14.36
C ALA A 66 -19.94 -27.59 14.74
N ASN A 67 -20.81 -28.06 13.82
CA ASN A 67 -21.66 -29.23 14.05
C ASN A 67 -20.85 -30.52 14.21
N VAL A 68 -19.81 -30.73 13.39
CA VAL A 68 -18.89 -31.88 13.52
C VAL A 68 -18.18 -31.85 14.87
N THR A 69 -17.74 -30.67 15.32
CA THR A 69 -17.07 -30.51 16.62
C THR A 69 -18.00 -30.90 17.78
N ILE A 70 -19.26 -30.49 17.74
CA ILE A 70 -20.27 -30.87 18.74
C ILE A 70 -20.46 -32.39 18.77
N ALA A 71 -20.64 -33.03 17.61
CA ALA A 71 -20.83 -34.48 17.51
C ALA A 71 -19.62 -35.28 18.04
N THR A 72 -18.39 -34.82 17.77
CA THR A 72 -17.18 -35.47 18.32
C THR A 72 -17.09 -35.36 19.85
N HIS A 73 -17.57 -34.26 20.43
CA HIS A 73 -17.62 -34.09 21.87
C HIS A 73 -18.65 -35.02 22.53
N GLU A 74 -19.80 -35.23 21.90
CA GLU A 74 -20.83 -36.18 22.37
C GLU A 74 -20.32 -37.63 22.34
N LEU A 75 -19.63 -38.05 21.26
CA LEU A 75 -19.02 -39.37 21.17
C LEU A 75 -17.99 -39.64 22.26
N LYS A 76 -17.24 -38.62 22.69
CA LYS A 76 -16.24 -38.73 23.77
C LYS A 76 -16.87 -38.91 25.15
N ASN A 77 -18.13 -38.50 25.33
CA ASN A 77 -18.86 -38.62 26.59
C ASN A 77 -19.66 -39.94 26.71
N LEU A 78 -19.55 -40.85 25.72
CA LEU A 78 -20.12 -42.18 25.85
C LEU A 78 -19.40 -42.95 26.99
N PRO A 79 -20.16 -43.55 27.93
CA PRO A 79 -19.59 -44.27 29.07
C PRO A 79 -18.70 -45.39 28.55
N SER A 80 -17.41 -45.30 28.87
CA SER A 80 -16.43 -46.33 28.54
C SER A 80 -16.87 -47.64 29.17
N THR A 81 -17.23 -48.62 28.34
CA THR A 81 -17.47 -49.98 28.79
C THR A 81 -16.23 -50.49 29.53
N PRO A 82 -16.39 -51.14 30.69
CA PRO A 82 -15.26 -51.58 31.49
C PRO A 82 -14.48 -52.68 30.77
N THR A 83 -13.39 -52.29 30.13
CA THR A 83 -12.38 -53.21 29.62
C THR A 83 -11.61 -53.79 30.79
N ARG A 84 -11.79 -55.10 30.96
CA ARG A 84 -11.12 -56.00 31.91
C ARG A 84 -9.60 -55.80 31.87
N ALA A 85 -9.04 -55.48 33.04
CA ALA A 85 -7.63 -55.21 33.27
C ALA A 85 -6.69 -56.38 32.92
N ARG A 86 -5.51 -56.05 32.38
CA ARG A 86 -4.28 -56.80 32.62
C ARG A 86 -3.16 -55.81 32.95
N ASN A 87 -2.65 -55.95 34.17
CA ASN A 87 -1.64 -55.11 34.81
C ASN A 87 -0.31 -55.13 34.07
N LEU A 88 0.42 -54.00 34.08
CA LEU A 88 1.83 -53.96 34.46
C LEU A 88 2.25 -52.53 34.86
N VAL A 89 3.05 -52.51 35.92
CA VAL A 89 3.51 -51.43 36.79
C VAL A 89 4.69 -50.67 36.15
N VAL A 90 4.90 -49.38 36.48
CA VAL A 90 6.19 -48.81 36.94
C VAL A 90 6.08 -47.28 37.15
N SER A 91 6.15 -46.93 38.44
CA SER A 91 6.87 -45.83 39.12
C SER A 91 6.87 -44.36 38.65
N THR A 92 6.42 -43.52 39.59
CA THR A 92 6.54 -42.06 39.78
C THR A 92 7.99 -41.58 40.10
N PRO A 93 8.32 -40.26 40.16
CA PRO A 93 8.09 -39.39 41.35
C PRO A 93 7.92 -37.85 41.00
N PRO A 94 8.12 -36.85 41.89
CA PRO A 94 7.06 -36.20 42.69
C PRO A 94 6.98 -34.63 42.67
N VAL A 95 5.79 -34.10 43.02
CA VAL A 95 5.40 -32.94 43.91
C VAL A 95 6.30 -31.65 43.91
N THR A 96 5.79 -30.40 43.82
CA THR A 96 5.35 -29.48 44.93
C THR A 96 4.79 -28.10 44.37
N PRO A 97 4.34 -27.07 45.15
CA PRO A 97 2.97 -26.54 45.06
C PRO A 97 2.81 -24.98 45.03
N THR A 98 1.54 -24.50 45.13
CA THR A 98 1.07 -23.25 45.78
C THR A 98 1.36 -21.87 45.14
N HIS A 99 0.31 -21.11 44.75
CA HIS A 99 -0.13 -19.88 45.46
C HIS A 99 -1.40 -19.23 44.88
N ARG A 100 -2.33 -18.90 45.80
CA ARG A 100 -3.46 -17.96 45.62
C ARG A 100 -2.95 -16.52 45.61
N SER A 101 -3.66 -15.63 44.92
CA SER A 101 -4.07 -14.31 45.45
C SER A 101 -5.24 -13.72 44.65
N ALA A 102 -6.23 -13.22 45.39
CA ALA A 102 -7.29 -12.32 44.95
C ALA A 102 -6.89 -10.86 45.27
N ILE A 103 -7.59 -9.86 44.71
CA ILE A 103 -8.05 -8.58 45.32
C ILE A 103 -8.37 -7.53 44.21
N ASN A 104 -9.65 -7.15 44.17
CA ASN A 104 -10.32 -5.83 44.04
C ASN A 104 -9.91 -4.72 43.01
N SER A 105 -10.95 -4.24 42.31
CA SER A 105 -11.32 -2.93 41.67
C SER A 105 -10.66 -1.62 42.20
N PRO A 106 -10.78 -0.41 41.56
CA PRO A 106 -11.79 0.05 40.58
C PRO A 106 -11.32 0.95 39.40
N SER A 107 -12.28 1.27 38.52
CA SER A 107 -12.22 2.20 37.37
C SER A 107 -11.83 3.65 37.72
N PRO A 108 -11.48 4.44 36.69
CA PRO A 108 -11.97 5.81 36.58
C PRO A 108 -12.80 6.02 35.30
N SER A 109 -13.95 6.66 35.50
CA SER A 109 -14.83 7.24 34.49
C SER A 109 -14.44 8.70 34.23
N ARG A 110 -14.28 9.12 32.96
CA ARG A 110 -14.91 10.35 32.41
C ARG A 110 -14.68 10.55 30.89
N PRO A 111 -15.72 10.95 30.10
CA PRO A 111 -15.68 11.35 28.68
C PRO A 111 -15.80 12.90 28.51
N PRO A 112 -16.13 13.52 27.35
CA PRO A 112 -16.07 13.14 25.91
C PRO A 112 -15.33 14.19 25.03
N ARG A 113 -14.86 13.82 23.82
CA ARG A 113 -14.83 14.71 22.63
C ARG A 113 -14.59 13.89 21.37
N GLY A 114 -15.64 13.19 20.96
CA GLY A 114 -15.73 12.62 19.61
C GLY A 114 -16.15 13.72 18.64
N MET A 115 -15.27 14.09 17.72
CA MET A 115 -15.69 14.13 16.32
C MET A 115 -15.43 12.72 15.81
N THR A 116 -16.41 11.84 16.00
CA THR A 116 -16.46 10.60 15.23
C THR A 116 -16.86 11.04 13.84
N PHE A 117 -15.88 11.29 12.98
CA PHE A 117 -16.13 11.14 11.56
C PHE A 117 -16.51 9.67 11.40
N VAL A 118 -17.81 9.42 11.26
CA VAL A 118 -18.29 8.19 10.63
C VAL A 118 -17.93 8.41 9.17
N GLU A 119 -16.65 8.22 8.87
CA GLU A 119 -16.17 8.03 7.52
C GLU A 119 -16.89 6.79 7.05
N GLU A 120 -17.84 7.00 6.14
CA GLU A 120 -18.58 5.96 5.45
C GLU A 120 -17.54 4.95 5.00
N THR A 121 -17.45 3.83 5.73
CA THR A 121 -16.37 2.86 5.55
C THR A 121 -16.59 2.27 4.19
N ASP A 122 -15.90 2.84 3.21
CA ASP A 122 -15.74 2.29 1.88
C ASP A 122 -15.30 0.82 2.09
N THR A 123 -16.25 -0.09 1.89
CA THR A 123 -16.12 -1.52 2.16
C THR A 123 -14.97 -2.13 1.36
N LYS A 124 -14.46 -1.41 0.36
CA LYS A 124 -13.30 -1.76 -0.45
C LYS A 124 -11.97 -1.70 0.32
N ASN A 125 -11.87 -1.02 1.47
CA ASN A 125 -10.60 -0.85 2.20
C ASN A 125 -10.72 -1.13 3.71
N PRO A 126 -10.94 -2.38 4.16
CA PRO A 126 -11.09 -2.67 5.57
C PRO A 126 -9.78 -2.41 6.34
N VAL A 127 -9.88 -1.58 7.39
CA VAL A 127 -8.81 -1.38 8.36
C VAL A 127 -8.70 -2.63 9.23
N THR A 128 -7.53 -3.26 9.23
CA THR A 128 -7.30 -4.46 10.06
C THR A 128 -7.32 -4.11 11.56
N PRO A 129 -7.83 -5.01 12.43
CA PRO A 129 -7.83 -4.76 13.88
C PRO A 129 -6.43 -4.41 14.41
N GLY A 130 -6.34 -3.32 15.17
CA GLY A 130 -5.05 -2.81 15.70
C GLY A 130 -4.28 -1.89 14.74
N SER A 131 -4.83 -1.64 13.55
CA SER A 131 -4.31 -0.66 12.61
C SER A 131 -5.04 0.69 12.70
N ARG A 132 -4.34 1.77 12.31
CA ARG A 132 -4.90 3.12 12.19
C ARG A 132 -5.19 3.53 10.74
N ALA A 133 -4.77 2.72 9.77
CA ALA A 133 -4.90 3.04 8.35
C ALA A 133 -5.02 1.75 7.52
N PRO A 134 -5.74 1.75 6.40
CA PRO A 134 -5.89 0.56 5.55
C PRO A 134 -4.56 -0.01 5.01
N ALA A 135 -3.56 0.84 4.79
CA ALA A 135 -2.25 0.43 4.30
C ALA A 135 -1.11 1.33 4.80
N TYR A 136 0.09 0.78 4.79
CA TYR A 136 1.34 1.44 5.10
C TYR A 136 2.37 1.10 4.03
N VAL A 137 3.23 2.07 3.70
CA VAL A 137 4.43 1.83 2.90
C VAL A 137 5.64 2.17 3.73
N VAL A 138 6.52 1.20 3.91
CA VAL A 138 7.85 1.41 4.50
C VAL A 138 8.81 1.59 3.34
N TYR A 139 9.32 2.81 3.17
CA TYR A 139 10.28 3.15 2.10
C TYR A 139 11.73 2.88 2.51
N SER A 140 12.00 2.94 3.81
CA SER A 140 13.31 2.60 4.38
C SER A 140 13.11 2.02 5.77
N GLY A 141 13.41 0.73 5.92
CA GLY A 141 13.30 -0.03 7.16
C GLY A 141 14.60 -0.74 7.54
N LYS A 142 14.51 -1.64 8.52
CA LYS A 142 15.62 -2.46 9.00
C LYS A 142 16.22 -3.26 7.86
N TRP A 143 17.55 -3.37 7.85
CA TRP A 143 18.30 -4.12 6.83
C TRP A 143 17.96 -3.70 5.39
N ASN A 144 17.66 -2.41 5.17
CA ASN A 144 17.22 -1.87 3.89
C ASN A 144 15.94 -2.53 3.33
N GLN A 145 15.12 -3.14 4.17
CA GLN A 145 13.83 -3.68 3.74
C GLN A 145 12.83 -2.54 3.53
N HIS A 146 12.00 -2.71 2.51
CA HIS A 146 10.92 -1.81 2.14
C HIS A 146 9.74 -2.64 1.61
N GLY A 147 8.56 -2.03 1.53
CA GLY A 147 7.37 -2.72 1.04
C GLY A 147 6.06 -2.09 1.47
N VAL A 148 4.98 -2.64 0.92
CA VAL A 148 3.59 -2.32 1.27
C VAL A 148 3.10 -3.31 2.32
N PHE A 149 2.39 -2.82 3.33
CA PHE A 149 1.83 -3.59 4.43
C PHE A 149 0.39 -3.19 4.70
N TYR A 150 -0.50 -4.17 4.85
CA TYR A 150 -1.93 -3.93 5.13
C TYR A 150 -2.29 -4.04 6.62
N ALA A 151 -1.27 -4.10 7.48
CA ALA A 151 -1.40 -4.10 8.92
C ALA A 151 -0.16 -3.44 9.56
N TRP A 152 -0.36 -2.76 10.70
CA TRP A 152 0.74 -2.20 11.47
C TRP A 152 1.52 -3.30 12.21
N SER A 153 0.82 -4.10 13.01
CA SER A 153 1.37 -5.24 13.75
C SER A 153 1.16 -6.57 13.01
N ARG A 154 1.72 -7.67 13.53
CA ARG A 154 1.50 -9.02 13.00
C ARG A 154 0.02 -9.40 13.15
N VAL A 155 -0.62 -9.89 12.09
CA VAL A 155 -2.03 -10.32 12.08
C VAL A 155 -2.12 -11.68 11.37
N LYS A 156 -2.75 -12.68 12.01
CA LYS A 156 -2.91 -14.05 11.46
C LYS A 156 -1.59 -14.66 10.92
N GLY A 157 -0.48 -14.40 11.60
CA GLY A 157 0.86 -14.87 11.19
C GLY A 157 1.56 -14.00 10.15
N LEU A 158 0.86 -13.14 9.42
CA LEU A 158 1.45 -12.21 8.44
C LEU A 158 2.17 -11.05 9.14
N PRO A 159 3.41 -10.72 8.74
CA PRO A 159 4.15 -9.60 9.31
C PRO A 159 3.50 -8.26 8.93
N GLY A 160 3.32 -7.37 9.90
CA GLY A 160 2.95 -5.97 9.66
C GLY A 160 4.16 -5.07 9.47
N ALA A 161 3.92 -3.80 9.14
CA ALA A 161 4.96 -2.78 8.93
C ALA A 161 5.94 -2.65 10.11
N GLN A 162 5.46 -2.84 11.34
CA GLN A 162 6.27 -2.78 12.56
C GLN A 162 7.39 -3.84 12.60
N SER A 163 7.29 -4.91 11.80
CA SER A 163 8.33 -5.95 11.76
C SER A 163 9.65 -5.40 11.21
N ILE A 164 9.59 -4.47 10.25
CA ILE A 164 10.75 -3.86 9.60
C ILE A 164 10.92 -2.37 9.93
N TYR A 165 9.91 -1.73 10.51
CA TYR A 165 10.00 -0.34 10.96
C TYR A 165 10.41 -0.25 12.44
N ASP A 166 11.38 0.61 12.72
CA ASP A 166 11.80 0.97 14.08
C ASP A 166 11.61 2.47 14.29
N HIS A 167 10.76 2.85 15.24
CA HIS A 167 10.46 4.25 15.54
C HIS A 167 11.64 4.98 16.21
N SER A 168 12.54 4.25 16.86
CA SER A 168 13.74 4.82 17.48
C SER A 168 14.81 5.19 16.44
N ASN A 169 14.76 4.58 15.26
CA ASN A 169 15.71 4.86 14.20
C ASN A 169 15.20 5.99 13.27
N HIS A 170 15.82 7.16 13.39
CA HIS A 170 15.45 8.34 12.60
C HIS A 170 15.73 8.22 11.10
N SER A 171 16.45 7.19 10.64
CA SER A 171 16.66 6.91 9.22
C SER A 171 15.48 6.20 8.56
N HIS A 172 14.61 5.56 9.35
CA HIS A 172 13.46 4.85 8.79
C HIS A 172 12.37 5.81 8.32
N VAL A 173 11.73 5.44 7.20
CA VAL A 173 10.68 6.24 6.56
C VAL A 173 9.48 5.36 6.29
N ILE A 174 8.32 5.80 6.80
CA ILE A 174 7.04 5.15 6.60
C ILE A 174 5.96 6.20 6.31
N ARG A 175 4.97 5.82 5.51
CA ARG A 175 3.75 6.59 5.27
C ARG A 175 2.53 5.67 5.40
N SER A 176 1.46 6.15 6.05
CA SER A 176 0.15 5.50 6.03
C SER A 176 -0.72 6.09 4.93
N PHE A 177 -1.59 5.26 4.37
CA PHE A 177 -2.49 5.62 3.26
C PHE A 177 -3.93 5.25 3.60
N SER A 178 -4.88 6.04 3.09
CA SER A 178 -6.31 5.84 3.27
C SER A 178 -6.87 4.69 2.44
N THR A 179 -6.18 4.24 1.40
CA THR A 179 -6.58 3.09 0.59
C THR A 179 -5.37 2.21 0.27
N ARG A 180 -5.60 0.93 0.01
CA ARG A 180 -4.54 -0.02 -0.39
C ARG A 180 -3.97 0.31 -1.75
N GLN A 181 -4.86 0.60 -2.71
CA GLN A 181 -4.48 0.99 -4.06
C GLN A 181 -3.54 2.19 -4.08
N LEU A 182 -3.80 3.23 -3.29
CA LEU A 182 -2.94 4.42 -3.25
C LEU A 182 -1.55 4.11 -2.68
N ALA A 183 -1.47 3.19 -1.70
CA ALA A 183 -0.19 2.74 -1.15
C ALA A 183 0.62 1.97 -2.19
N GLU A 184 -0.04 1.09 -2.95
CA GLU A 184 0.56 0.32 -4.04
C GLU A 184 1.06 1.23 -5.16
N GLU A 185 0.23 2.14 -5.67
CA GLU A 185 0.61 3.11 -6.70
C GLU A 185 1.84 3.94 -6.31
N PHE A 186 1.87 4.44 -5.07
CA PHE A 186 3.01 5.23 -4.57
C PHE A 186 4.28 4.39 -4.41
N TYR A 187 4.13 3.13 -4.03
CA TYR A 187 5.26 2.22 -3.87
C TYR A 187 5.79 1.74 -5.21
N GLU A 188 4.93 1.39 -6.16
CA GLU A 188 5.31 1.02 -7.53
C GLU A 188 6.08 2.14 -8.20
N GLU A 189 5.58 3.38 -8.15
CA GLU A 189 6.28 4.53 -8.74
C GLU A 189 7.65 4.79 -8.08
N PHE A 190 7.78 4.50 -6.78
CA PHE A 190 9.04 4.56 -6.05
C PHE A 190 10.04 3.48 -6.51
N VAL A 191 9.56 2.26 -6.76
CA VAL A 191 10.35 1.12 -7.26
C VAL A 191 10.75 1.33 -8.72
N ASP A 192 9.81 1.72 -9.58
CA ASP A 192 10.05 1.96 -11.01
C ASP A 192 11.07 3.08 -11.24
N ALA A 193 11.12 4.04 -10.32
CA ALA A 193 12.12 5.10 -10.31
C ALA A 193 13.54 4.64 -9.88
N GLY A 194 13.71 3.38 -9.48
CA GLY A 194 14.99 2.81 -9.05
C GLY A 194 15.50 3.35 -7.71
N ILE A 195 14.63 3.96 -6.90
CA ILE A 195 15.02 4.55 -5.63
C ILE A 195 15.44 3.51 -4.59
N PRO A 196 14.77 2.35 -4.43
CA PRO A 196 15.23 1.33 -3.49
C PRO A 196 16.66 0.87 -3.76
N GLU A 197 17.00 0.63 -5.03
CA GLU A 197 18.32 0.22 -5.50
C GLU A 197 19.36 1.29 -5.16
N LEU A 198 19.05 2.56 -5.47
CA LEU A 198 19.89 3.72 -5.12
C LEU A 198 20.21 3.78 -3.62
N LEU A 199 19.24 3.43 -2.76
CA LEU A 199 19.40 3.42 -1.31
C LEU A 199 20.09 2.15 -0.79
N ALA A 200 19.99 1.03 -1.51
CA ALA A 200 20.59 -0.24 -1.13
C ALA A 200 22.09 -0.33 -1.47
N GLU A 201 22.54 0.38 -2.50
CA GLU A 201 23.88 0.21 -3.10
C GLU A 201 25.06 0.35 -2.13
N GLN A 202 24.96 1.18 -1.07
CA GLN A 202 26.07 1.36 -0.10
C GLN A 202 25.58 1.72 1.31
N GLN A 203 26.42 1.43 2.31
CA GLN A 203 26.25 1.97 3.66
C GLN A 203 26.16 3.51 3.59
N PRO A 204 25.24 4.13 4.34
CA PRO A 204 25.12 5.59 4.36
C PRO A 204 26.46 6.23 4.75
N ALA A 205 27.04 7.01 3.85
CA ALA A 205 28.22 7.82 4.17
C ALA A 205 27.77 9.14 4.82
N ASP A 206 28.53 9.66 5.78
CA ASP A 206 28.18 10.93 6.47
C ASP A 206 28.09 12.14 5.51
N ASN A 207 28.80 12.06 4.38
CA ASN A 207 28.81 13.04 3.30
C ASN A 207 27.91 12.64 2.11
N GLU A 208 27.04 11.64 2.26
CA GLU A 208 26.04 11.27 1.24
C GLU A 208 24.97 12.36 1.15
N ARG A 209 24.73 12.88 -0.05
CA ARG A 209 23.68 13.84 -0.39
C ARG A 209 22.91 13.32 -1.58
N PHE A 210 21.70 13.84 -1.75
CA PHE A 210 20.83 13.44 -2.85
C PHE A 210 20.39 14.66 -3.63
N ILE A 211 20.43 14.58 -4.95
CA ILE A 211 19.98 15.63 -5.85
C ILE A 211 18.77 15.09 -6.60
N VAL A 212 17.59 15.65 -6.31
CA VAL A 212 16.36 15.36 -7.04
C VAL A 212 16.30 16.31 -8.23
N ILE A 213 16.40 15.77 -9.44
CA ILE A 213 16.21 16.56 -10.66
C ILE A 213 14.76 16.50 -11.14
N GLU A 214 14.12 15.34 -10.97
CA GLU A 214 12.69 15.16 -11.23
C GLU A 214 12.02 14.61 -9.98
N GLY A 215 10.95 15.25 -9.53
CA GLY A 215 10.18 14.82 -8.36
C GLY A 215 9.13 15.86 -8.01
N VAL A 216 8.56 15.74 -6.80
CA VAL A 216 7.58 16.72 -6.29
C VAL A 216 8.26 18.05 -5.93
N LYS A 217 9.48 17.98 -5.38
CA LYS A 217 10.29 19.15 -5.02
C LYS A 217 11.75 18.92 -5.44
N PRO A 218 12.13 19.26 -6.68
CA PRO A 218 13.52 19.20 -7.12
C PRO A 218 14.44 20.04 -6.21
N GLY A 219 15.62 19.51 -5.89
CA GLY A 219 16.55 20.15 -4.96
C GLY A 219 17.64 19.22 -4.43
N ALA A 220 18.46 19.73 -3.51
CA ALA A 220 19.53 18.96 -2.84
C ALA A 220 19.16 18.65 -1.39
N TYR A 221 19.21 17.36 -1.02
CA TYR A 221 18.75 16.80 0.25
C TYR A 221 19.90 16.19 1.04
N LYS A 222 19.87 16.43 2.36
CA LYS A 222 20.98 16.11 3.27
C LYS A 222 21.08 14.64 3.65
N ASN A 223 19.97 13.92 3.60
CA ASN A 223 19.88 12.52 3.99
C ASN A 223 18.69 11.84 3.30
N ARG A 224 18.68 10.50 3.34
CA ARG A 224 17.65 9.62 2.72
C ARG A 224 16.23 9.97 3.18
N LYS A 225 16.05 10.31 4.46
CA LYS A 225 14.76 10.73 5.01
C LYS A 225 14.25 12.01 4.35
N SER A 226 15.07 13.06 4.28
CA SER A 226 14.69 14.31 3.63
C SER A 226 14.47 14.15 2.12
N LEU A 227 15.23 13.25 1.47
CA LEU A 227 14.98 12.88 0.07
C LEU A 227 13.55 12.35 -0.09
N ILE A 228 13.17 11.32 0.66
CA ILE A 228 11.89 10.64 0.50
C ILE A 228 10.73 11.53 0.96
N MET A 229 10.85 12.18 2.12
CA MET A 229 9.76 12.96 2.72
C MET A 229 9.59 14.34 2.07
N ASP A 230 10.68 15.05 1.80
CA ASP A 230 10.62 16.45 1.36
C ASP A 230 10.76 16.58 -0.15
N GLY A 231 11.68 15.81 -0.76
CA GLY A 231 11.99 15.89 -2.20
C GLY A 231 11.03 15.11 -3.08
N LEU A 232 10.83 13.84 -2.75
CA LEU A 232 9.96 12.94 -3.48
C LEU A 232 8.52 12.95 -2.95
N GLN A 233 8.31 13.38 -1.71
CA GLN A 233 7.04 13.22 -0.99
C GLN A 233 6.41 11.82 -1.21
N TYR A 234 7.23 10.78 -1.02
CA TYR A 234 6.84 9.36 -1.12
C TYR A 234 6.48 8.86 -2.53
N ARG A 235 6.80 9.65 -3.57
CA ARG A 235 6.60 9.32 -4.99
C ARG A 235 7.89 8.83 -5.65
N GLY A 236 7.79 8.47 -6.93
CA GLY A 236 8.95 8.29 -7.80
C GLY A 236 9.63 9.61 -8.19
N GLY A 237 10.75 9.49 -8.89
CA GLY A 237 11.50 10.63 -9.41
C GLY A 237 12.89 10.25 -9.92
N VAL A 238 13.59 11.22 -10.51
CA VAL A 238 14.97 11.02 -10.96
C VAL A 238 15.92 11.65 -9.95
N VAL A 239 16.75 10.81 -9.34
CA VAL A 239 17.60 11.17 -8.20
C VAL A 239 19.04 10.78 -8.47
N TYR A 240 19.96 11.70 -8.21
CA TYR A 240 21.39 11.42 -8.18
C TYR A 240 21.90 11.33 -6.75
N ARG A 241 22.71 10.32 -6.47
CA ARG A 241 23.54 10.30 -5.28
C ARG A 241 24.77 11.19 -5.49
N PHE A 242 25.07 12.00 -4.51
CA PHE A 242 26.22 12.91 -4.52
C PHE A 242 27.05 12.69 -3.25
N VAL A 243 28.34 12.43 -3.40
CA VAL A 243 29.27 12.28 -2.26
C VAL A 243 30.04 13.57 -2.11
N GLY A 244 29.76 14.33 -1.04
CA GLY A 244 30.42 15.61 -0.80
C GLY A 244 29.67 16.53 0.16
N SER A 245 29.99 17.82 0.10
CA SER A 245 29.39 18.82 0.97
C SER A 245 27.98 19.23 0.48
N GLN A 246 27.13 19.68 1.41
CA GLN A 246 25.80 20.21 1.06
C GLN A 246 25.87 21.41 0.09
N PRO A 247 26.80 22.39 0.24
CA PRO A 247 26.98 23.44 -0.75
C PRO A 247 27.37 22.91 -2.14
N GLY A 248 28.20 21.87 -2.20
CA GLY A 248 28.58 21.21 -3.46
C GLY A 248 27.39 20.57 -4.17
N ALA A 249 26.54 19.85 -3.42
CA ALA A 249 25.31 19.27 -3.95
C ALA A 249 24.35 20.35 -4.50
N TRP A 250 24.21 21.47 -3.78
CA TRP A 250 23.41 22.62 -4.23
C TRP A 250 23.99 23.30 -5.47
N ALA A 251 25.30 23.48 -5.54
CA ALA A 251 25.96 24.03 -6.72
C ALA A 251 25.68 23.14 -7.95
N LYS A 252 25.80 21.82 -7.79
CA LYS A 252 25.49 20.86 -8.87
C LYS A 252 24.01 20.89 -9.26
N PHE A 253 23.10 20.97 -8.30
CA PHE A 253 21.67 21.13 -8.60
C PHE A 253 21.39 22.42 -9.38
N ASN A 254 21.99 23.54 -8.99
CA ASN A 254 21.79 24.83 -9.67
C ASN A 254 22.33 24.82 -11.10
N GLU A 255 23.44 24.13 -11.35
CA GLU A 255 23.97 23.88 -12.70
C GLU A 255 22.95 23.09 -13.54
N LEU A 256 22.44 21.97 -13.03
CA LEU A 256 21.43 21.15 -13.72
C LEU A 256 20.14 21.95 -14.00
N ARG A 257 19.71 22.75 -13.03
CA ARG A 257 18.54 23.65 -13.16
C ARG A 257 18.76 24.72 -14.22
N ALA A 258 19.93 25.37 -14.23
CA ALA A 258 20.27 26.39 -15.24
C ALA A 258 20.28 25.82 -16.66
N ASN A 259 20.61 24.53 -16.79
CA ASN A 259 20.56 23.78 -18.05
C ASN A 259 19.16 23.25 -18.42
N GLY A 260 18.13 23.54 -17.63
CA GLY A 260 16.76 23.09 -17.91
C GLY A 260 16.51 21.60 -17.65
N LEU A 261 17.39 20.92 -16.90
CA LEU A 261 17.31 19.48 -16.63
C LEU A 261 16.49 19.14 -15.37
N THR A 262 15.86 20.13 -14.75
CA THR A 262 15.05 19.93 -13.54
C THR A 262 13.58 20.12 -13.84
N ARG A 263 12.74 19.19 -13.40
CA ARG A 263 11.29 19.21 -13.66
C ARG A 263 10.50 18.85 -12.42
N ASN A 264 9.43 19.58 -12.18
CA ASN A 264 8.41 19.13 -11.25
C ASN A 264 7.44 18.21 -11.99
N ILE A 265 7.35 16.94 -11.58
CA ILE A 265 6.54 15.92 -12.24
C ILE A 265 5.24 15.61 -11.49
N HIS A 266 5.07 16.14 -10.28
CA HIS A 266 3.89 15.91 -9.44
C HIS A 266 3.52 17.20 -8.72
N PRO A 267 2.23 17.60 -8.70
CA PRO A 267 1.81 18.76 -7.93
C PRO A 267 2.21 18.58 -6.45
N PRO A 268 2.71 19.64 -5.78
CA PRO A 268 2.95 19.59 -4.34
C PRO A 268 1.64 19.20 -3.65
N ARG A 269 1.66 18.17 -2.80
CA ARG A 269 0.49 17.88 -1.97
C ARG A 269 0.38 18.99 -0.93
N GLU A 270 -0.79 19.62 -0.87
CA GLU A 270 -1.20 20.33 0.34
C GLU A 270 -1.19 19.31 1.46
N THR A 271 -0.44 19.60 2.52
CA THR A 271 -0.23 18.69 3.64
C THR A 271 -1.57 18.32 4.25
N PHE A 272 -1.95 17.04 4.13
CA PHE A 272 -3.04 16.40 4.89
C PHE A 272 -2.71 16.34 6.38
#